data_AF-A0A0F9AVK7-F1
#
_entry.id   AF-A0A0F9AVK7-F1
#
_cell.length_a   1.000
_cell.length_b   1.000
_cell.length_c   1.000
_cell.angle_alpha   90.00
_cell.angle_beta   90.00
_cell.angle_gamma   90.00
#
_symmetry.space_group_name_H-M   'P 1'
#
loop_
_entity.id
_entity.type
_entity.pdbx_description
1 polymer ?
#
loop_
_entity_poly.entity_id
_entity_poly.type
_entity_poly.pdbx_seq_one_letter_code
_entity_poly.pdbx_strand_id
1 'polypeptide(L)'
;MSRLEHHSAFGILFYYLIYIIWTGSFIIPSYYFHAIIYFSILPDFDAIYYFIKSKGRLKLNMKYQHHLNSLSHFPIIFSPVIIIFIICLITNFYPLYSLISVIGIYCGHFLFDTIASGDGIMWGKNPFKRKKYARFINTYSDKTDGYHGRYWDARYRQTKMFKLGTVVLIVVLLIITLHILNLYFTVEPSLRNPRSSLYSLILFFIIFLYFGLRKPREKWLKEPPEGRYSDYRVNMKYINGLSKKNRRKHIKKYQSLLE
;
A
#
# COMPACT_ATOMS: atom_id res chain seq x y z
N MET A 1 -6.22 -7.02 -5.30
CA MET A 1 -6.68 -5.62 -5.31
C MET A 1 -6.28 -5.12 -3.95
N SER A 2 -5.27 -4.27 -3.91
CA SER A 2 -4.78 -3.64 -2.69
C SER A 2 -5.92 -2.87 -2.01
N ARG A 3 -5.87 -2.78 -0.68
CA ARG A 3 -6.81 -1.96 0.07
C ARG A 3 -6.31 -0.52 0.05
N LEU A 4 -6.49 0.14 -1.11
CA LEU A 4 -6.07 1.52 -1.38
C LEU A 4 -6.46 2.47 -0.24
N GLU A 5 -7.65 2.26 0.34
CA GLU A 5 -8.16 3.03 1.44
C GLU A 5 -7.35 2.83 2.73
N HIS A 6 -6.89 1.61 3.02
CA HIS A 6 -6.05 1.35 4.18
C HIS A 6 -4.65 1.93 3.95
N HIS A 7 -4.05 1.74 2.77
CA HIS A 7 -2.75 2.34 2.48
C HIS A 7 -2.76 3.85 2.65
N SER A 8 -3.79 4.50 2.08
CA SER A 8 -4.02 5.93 2.21
C SER A 8 -4.24 6.37 3.66
N ALA A 9 -5.10 5.66 4.39
CA ALA A 9 -5.43 6.02 5.77
C ALA A 9 -4.20 5.90 6.68
N PHE A 10 -3.41 4.84 6.55
CA PHE A 10 -2.16 4.74 7.31
C PHE A 10 -1.13 5.78 6.91
N GLY A 11 -0.97 6.06 5.61
CA GLY A 11 -0.10 7.14 5.13
C GLY A 11 -0.47 8.48 5.75
N ILE A 12 -1.76 8.83 5.76
CA ILE A 12 -2.27 10.05 6.39
C ILE A 12 -2.00 10.03 7.89
N LEU A 13 -2.33 8.94 8.59
CA LEU A 13 -2.16 8.87 10.04
C LEU A 13 -0.69 9.03 10.45
N PHE A 14 0.23 8.31 9.81
CA PHE A 14 1.67 8.44 10.10
C PHE A 14 2.17 9.85 9.84
N TYR A 15 1.82 10.42 8.69
CA TYR A 15 2.23 11.79 8.36
C TYR A 15 1.63 12.80 9.35
N TYR A 16 0.37 12.64 9.71
CA TYR A 16 -0.34 13.51 10.65
C TYR A 16 0.34 13.55 12.01
N LEU A 17 0.73 12.38 12.54
CA LEU A 17 1.47 12.29 13.80
C LEU A 17 2.85 12.96 13.70
N ILE A 18 3.60 12.73 12.62
CA ILE A 18 4.90 13.37 12.42
C ILE A 18 4.74 14.89 12.30
N TYR A 19 3.72 15.36 11.59
CA TYR A 19 3.44 16.78 11.42
C TYR A 19 3.14 17.47 12.76
N ILE A 20 2.32 16.87 13.62
CA ILE A 20 2.04 17.38 14.96
C ILE A 20 3.33 17.47 15.78
N ILE A 21 4.14 16.41 15.78
CA ILE A 21 5.40 16.39 16.53
C ILE A 21 6.36 17.46 16.02
N TRP A 22 6.43 17.66 14.70
CA TRP A 22 7.36 18.62 14.09
C TRP A 22 6.91 20.06 14.28
N THR A 23 5.63 20.36 14.10
CA THR A 23 5.12 21.74 14.03
C THR A 23 4.38 22.19 15.29
N GLY A 24 3.94 21.26 16.15
CA GLY A 24 3.00 21.52 17.23
C GLY A 24 1.57 21.80 16.78
N SER A 25 1.27 21.77 15.47
CA SER A 25 -0.05 22.10 14.93
C SER A 25 -0.88 20.84 14.65
N PHE A 26 -2.16 20.89 15.06
CA PHE A 26 -3.17 19.87 14.71
C PHE A 26 -3.81 20.09 13.33
N ILE A 27 -3.58 21.24 12.72
CA ILE A 27 -4.16 21.63 11.43
C ILE A 27 -3.09 21.56 10.35
N ILE A 28 -3.30 20.67 9.38
CA ILE A 28 -2.43 20.45 8.23
C ILE A 28 -3.04 21.15 7.01
N PRO A 29 -2.21 21.74 6.11
CA PRO A 29 -2.70 22.25 4.83
C PRO A 29 -3.48 21.18 4.03
N SER A 30 -4.64 21.56 3.49
CA SER A 30 -5.59 20.58 2.91
C SER A 30 -5.02 19.81 1.71
N TYR A 31 -4.14 20.42 0.94
CA TYR A 31 -3.49 19.80 -0.21
C TYR A 31 -2.51 18.69 0.19
N TYR A 32 -2.03 18.66 1.45
CA TYR A 32 -1.18 17.56 1.93
C TYR A 32 -1.93 16.23 1.97
N PHE A 33 -3.22 16.23 2.34
CA PHE A 33 -4.02 14.99 2.35
C PHE A 33 -4.07 14.33 0.96
N HIS A 34 -4.29 15.13 -0.09
CA HIS A 34 -4.34 14.64 -1.46
C HIS A 34 -2.99 14.10 -1.91
N ALA A 35 -1.91 14.83 -1.60
CA ALA A 35 -0.55 14.39 -1.91
C ALA A 35 -0.22 13.06 -1.22
N ILE A 36 -0.55 12.91 0.07
CA ILE A 36 -0.31 11.66 0.81
C ILE A 36 -1.08 10.50 0.20
N ILE A 37 -2.37 10.68 -0.12
CA ILE A 37 -3.19 9.65 -0.78
C ILE A 37 -2.53 9.23 -2.09
N TYR A 38 -2.20 10.20 -2.94
CA TYR A 38 -1.55 9.95 -4.22
C TYR A 38 -0.28 9.10 -4.06
N PHE A 39 0.62 9.48 -3.16
CA PHE A 39 1.86 8.74 -2.94
C PHE A 39 1.64 7.37 -2.27
N SER A 40 0.60 7.21 -1.44
CA SER A 40 0.23 5.93 -0.85
C SER A 40 -0.38 4.93 -1.82
N ILE A 41 -0.96 5.38 -2.93
CA ILE A 41 -1.50 4.51 -3.97
C ILE A 41 -0.62 4.43 -5.22
N LEU A 42 0.39 5.31 -5.33
CA LEU A 42 1.29 5.39 -6.49
C LEU A 42 1.92 4.03 -6.85
N PRO A 43 2.36 3.19 -5.89
CA PRO A 43 2.88 1.86 -6.23
C PRO A 43 1.87 0.96 -6.96
N ASP A 44 0.56 1.10 -6.68
CA ASP A 44 -0.52 0.32 -7.29
C ASP A 44 -0.95 0.81 -8.68
N PHE A 45 -0.37 1.90 -9.19
CA PHE A 45 -0.70 2.38 -10.53
C PHE A 45 -0.24 1.41 -11.64
N ASP A 46 0.59 0.44 -11.31
CA ASP A 46 0.90 -0.68 -12.18
C ASP A 46 -0.35 -1.50 -12.56
N ALA A 47 -1.35 -1.58 -11.68
CA ALA A 47 -2.62 -2.23 -11.96
C ALA A 47 -3.34 -1.56 -13.14
N ILE A 48 -3.19 -0.25 -13.32
CA ILE A 48 -3.74 0.50 -14.46
C ILE A 48 -3.04 0.05 -15.75
N TYR A 49 -1.71 -0.05 -15.74
CA TYR A 49 -0.94 -0.56 -16.87
C TYR A 49 -1.39 -1.98 -17.26
N TYR A 50 -1.56 -2.87 -16.27
CA TYR A 50 -2.05 -4.24 -16.52
C TYR A 50 -3.50 -4.27 -17.01
N PHE A 51 -4.36 -3.38 -16.52
CA PHE A 51 -5.74 -3.25 -17.01
C PHE A 51 -5.80 -2.84 -18.48
N ILE A 52 -5.01 -1.84 -18.87
CA ILE A 52 -4.91 -1.38 -20.26
C ILE A 52 -4.34 -2.49 -21.14
N LYS A 53 -3.22 -3.10 -20.72
CA LYS A 53 -2.54 -4.16 -21.47
C LYS A 53 -3.41 -5.41 -21.68
N SER A 54 -4.28 -5.72 -20.71
CA SER A 54 -5.21 -6.85 -20.79
C SER A 54 -6.53 -6.54 -21.50
N LYS A 55 -6.64 -5.38 -22.19
CA LYS A 55 -7.87 -4.92 -22.87
C LYS A 55 -9.09 -4.94 -21.95
N GLY A 56 -8.93 -4.51 -20.69
CA GLY A 56 -10.01 -4.49 -19.70
C GLY A 56 -10.43 -5.87 -19.16
N ARG A 57 -9.90 -6.97 -19.73
CA ARG A 57 -10.03 -8.31 -19.15
C ARG A 57 -8.93 -8.49 -18.11
N LEU A 58 -9.01 -7.70 -17.03
CA LEU A 58 -8.32 -8.01 -15.80
C LEU A 58 -8.86 -9.37 -15.33
N LYS A 59 -8.29 -10.46 -15.85
CA LYS A 59 -8.31 -11.72 -15.14
C LYS A 59 -7.53 -11.41 -13.87
N LEU A 60 -8.22 -10.96 -12.83
CA LEU A 60 -7.76 -10.95 -11.44
C LEU A 60 -7.72 -12.42 -10.97
N ASN A 61 -7.14 -13.28 -11.80
CA ASN A 61 -6.91 -14.69 -11.52
C ASN A 61 -5.65 -14.83 -10.67
N MET A 62 -5.42 -16.03 -10.15
CA MET A 62 -4.30 -16.32 -9.25
C MET A 62 -2.92 -16.01 -9.86
N LYS A 63 -2.85 -15.82 -11.19
CA LYS A 63 -1.62 -15.47 -11.93
C LYS A 63 -1.22 -13.99 -11.81
N TYR A 64 -2.10 -13.11 -11.33
CA TYR A 64 -1.77 -11.70 -11.16
C TYR A 64 -0.95 -11.48 -9.88
N GLN A 65 0.37 -11.48 -10.02
CA GLN A 65 1.34 -11.22 -8.96
C GLN A 65 2.12 -9.93 -9.21
N HIS A 66 1.49 -8.79 -8.96
CA HIS A 66 2.13 -7.50 -9.25
C HIS A 66 3.33 -7.20 -8.34
N HIS A 67 3.35 -7.67 -7.09
CA HIS A 67 4.53 -7.53 -6.21
C HIS A 67 5.78 -8.23 -6.77
N LEU A 68 5.60 -9.30 -7.55
CA LEU A 68 6.68 -10.00 -8.22
C LEU A 68 7.08 -9.36 -9.56
N ASN A 69 6.08 -8.88 -10.30
CA ASN A 69 6.25 -8.55 -11.72
C ASN A 69 6.38 -7.04 -11.99
N SER A 70 5.99 -6.20 -11.04
CA SER A 70 5.99 -4.75 -11.20
C SER A 70 7.20 -4.11 -10.52
N LEU A 71 7.83 -3.18 -11.24
CA LEU A 71 8.91 -2.36 -10.72
C LEU A 71 8.44 -1.44 -9.59
N SER A 72 7.17 -1.05 -9.59
CA SER A 72 6.58 -0.19 -8.56
C SER A 72 6.48 -0.85 -7.19
N HIS A 73 6.75 -2.16 -7.08
CA HIS A 73 6.76 -2.88 -5.80
C HIS A 73 8.18 -3.26 -5.34
N PHE A 74 9.20 -2.66 -5.96
CA PHE A 74 10.58 -2.68 -5.47
C PHE A 74 10.85 -1.37 -4.72
N PRO A 75 10.96 -1.36 -3.38
CA PRO A 75 11.11 -0.12 -2.62
C PRO A 75 12.28 0.76 -3.07
N ILE A 76 13.35 0.14 -3.58
CA ILE A 76 14.51 0.88 -4.08
C ILE A 76 14.19 1.80 -5.28
N ILE A 77 13.14 1.51 -6.06
CA ILE A 77 12.73 2.37 -7.18
C ILE A 77 12.29 3.74 -6.68
N PHE A 78 11.80 3.82 -5.45
CA PHE A 78 11.40 5.06 -4.79
C PHE A 78 12.51 5.64 -3.91
N SER A 79 13.76 5.13 -3.95
CA SER A 79 14.84 5.75 -3.17
C SER A 79 15.13 7.21 -3.55
N PRO A 80 14.91 7.68 -4.80
CA PRO A 80 15.08 9.10 -5.12
C PRO A 80 14.22 10.04 -4.27
N VAL A 81 13.03 9.63 -3.85
CA VAL A 81 12.16 10.48 -3.01
C VAL A 81 12.74 10.68 -1.60
N ILE A 82 13.50 9.70 -1.09
CA ILE A 82 14.25 9.82 0.17
C ILE A 82 15.40 10.82 -0.01
N ILE A 83 16.14 10.72 -1.12
CA ILE A 83 17.24 11.65 -1.42
C ILE A 83 16.71 13.09 -1.51
N ILE A 84 15.60 13.30 -2.21
CA ILE A 84 14.94 14.61 -2.31
C ILE A 84 14.53 15.12 -0.93
N PHE A 85 13.91 14.28 -0.10
CA PHE A 85 13.55 14.65 1.27
C PHE A 85 14.77 15.06 2.10
N ILE A 86 15.88 14.30 2.04
CA ILE A 86 17.11 14.62 2.76
C ILE A 86 17.69 15.97 2.30
N ILE A 87 17.70 16.24 1.00
CA ILE A 87 18.15 17.53 0.46
C ILE A 87 17.26 18.66 0.98
N CYS A 88 15.94 18.53 0.87
CA CYS A 88 14.97 19.49 1.40
C CYS A 88 15.12 19.73 2.91
N LEU A 89 15.46 18.68 3.67
CA LEU A 89 15.71 18.77 5.10
C LEU A 89 16.97 19.59 5.40
N ILE A 90 18.09 19.30 4.72
CA ILE A 90 19.37 19.99 4.92
C ILE A 90 19.30 21.46 4.50
N THR A 91 18.64 21.74 3.37
CA THR A 91 18.50 23.11 2.83
C THR A 91 17.32 23.89 3.43
N ASN A 92 16.54 23.25 4.31
CA ASN A 92 15.29 23.77 4.86
C ASN A 92 14.28 24.21 3.76
N PHE A 93 14.32 23.57 2.59
CA PHE A 93 13.43 23.85 1.48
C PHE A 93 12.21 22.93 1.49
N TYR A 94 11.11 23.39 2.10
CA TYR A 94 9.84 22.66 2.23
C TYR A 94 9.96 21.19 2.71
N PRO A 95 10.69 20.91 3.81
CA PRO A 95 10.97 19.53 4.27
C PRO A 95 9.71 18.73 4.58
N LEU A 96 8.68 19.36 5.17
CA LEU A 96 7.41 18.70 5.46
C LEU A 96 6.66 18.28 4.20
N TYR A 97 6.74 19.05 3.12
CA TYR A 97 6.07 18.71 1.88
C TYR A 97 6.78 17.55 1.17
N SER A 98 8.11 17.58 1.08
CA SER A 98 8.86 16.48 0.45
C SER A 98 8.76 15.17 1.23
N LEU A 99 8.63 15.23 2.57
CA LEU A 99 8.39 14.08 3.44
C LEU A 99 7.12 13.30 3.08
N ILE A 100 6.09 13.96 2.54
CA ILE A 100 4.82 13.33 2.17
C ILE A 100 5.05 12.12 1.25
N SER A 101 5.93 12.26 0.27
CA SER A 101 6.23 11.18 -0.68
C SER A 101 6.86 9.97 0.01
N VAL A 102 7.79 10.21 0.94
CA VAL A 102 8.46 9.16 1.72
C VAL A 102 7.45 8.44 2.60
N ILE A 103 6.65 9.17 3.37
CA ILE A 103 5.67 8.55 4.28
C ILE A 103 4.56 7.85 3.49
N GLY A 104 4.05 8.47 2.44
CA GLY A 104 3.00 7.89 1.60
C GLY A 104 3.43 6.54 1.03
N ILE A 105 4.59 6.48 0.37
CA ILE A 105 5.10 5.27 -0.28
C ILE A 105 5.57 4.23 0.74
N TYR A 106 6.46 4.59 1.67
CA TYR A 106 7.12 3.60 2.52
C TYR A 106 6.27 3.19 3.71
N CYS A 107 5.64 4.15 4.39
CA CYS A 107 4.81 3.89 5.55
C CYS A 107 3.38 3.54 5.14
N GLY A 108 2.76 4.28 4.22
CA GLY A 108 1.39 4.02 3.77
C GLY A 108 1.26 2.76 2.91
N HIS A 109 2.22 2.48 2.03
CA HIS A 109 2.11 1.37 1.10
C HIS A 109 3.00 0.17 1.49
N PHE A 110 4.33 0.27 1.34
CA PHE A 110 5.21 -0.90 1.45
C PHE A 110 5.24 -1.55 2.83
N LEU A 111 5.14 -0.77 3.92
CA LEU A 111 5.08 -1.32 5.27
C LEU A 111 3.87 -2.25 5.43
N PHE A 112 2.70 -1.86 4.92
CA PHE A 112 1.48 -2.66 5.04
C PHE A 112 1.51 -3.90 4.16
N ASP A 113 2.09 -3.79 2.97
CA ASP A 113 2.28 -4.96 2.13
C ASP A 113 3.30 -5.94 2.69
N THR A 114 4.26 -5.46 3.48
CA THR A 114 5.18 -6.32 4.24
C THR A 114 4.46 -7.08 5.36
N ILE A 115 3.35 -6.56 5.87
CA ILE A 115 2.64 -7.14 7.01
C ILE A 115 1.54 -8.10 6.54
N ALA A 116 0.71 -7.68 5.57
CA ALA A 116 -0.57 -8.35 5.33
C ALA A 116 -0.87 -8.73 3.87
N SER A 117 0.03 -8.43 2.93
CA SER A 117 -0.19 -8.84 1.53
C SER A 117 -0.06 -10.36 1.36
N GLY A 118 -0.49 -10.88 0.21
CA GLY A 118 -0.38 -12.31 -0.08
C GLY A 118 1.06 -12.77 -0.29
N ASP A 119 1.91 -11.89 -0.82
CA ASP A 119 3.30 -12.22 -1.14
C ASP A 119 4.30 -11.66 -0.12
N GLY A 120 4.10 -10.42 0.30
CA GLY A 120 5.08 -9.58 1.00
C GLY A 120 5.71 -8.53 0.09
N ILE A 121 6.81 -7.91 0.56
CA ILE A 121 7.63 -6.97 -0.22
C ILE A 121 9.09 -7.43 -0.29
N MET A 122 9.74 -7.19 -1.44
CA MET A 122 11.16 -7.43 -1.65
C MET A 122 12.01 -6.21 -1.25
N TRP A 123 12.29 -6.08 0.04
CA TRP A 123 13.14 -4.99 0.54
C TRP A 123 14.60 -5.08 0.09
N GLY A 124 15.22 -3.91 -0.13
CA GLY A 124 16.67 -3.76 -0.33
C GLY A 124 17.20 -4.31 -1.66
N LYS A 125 16.35 -4.48 -2.67
CA LYS A 125 16.72 -5.16 -3.91
C LYS A 125 16.67 -4.29 -5.15
N ASN A 126 17.77 -4.25 -5.89
CA ASN A 126 17.87 -3.61 -7.20
C ASN A 126 17.29 -4.52 -8.32
N PRO A 127 16.18 -4.13 -8.98
CA PRO A 127 15.54 -4.93 -10.02
C PRO A 127 16.36 -5.01 -11.33
N PHE A 128 17.36 -4.15 -11.51
CA PHE A 128 18.20 -4.07 -12.72
C PHE A 128 19.43 -5.00 -12.68
N LYS A 129 19.69 -5.71 -11.58
CA LYS A 129 20.84 -6.63 -11.45
C LYS A 129 20.48 -8.07 -11.87
N ARG A 130 21.45 -8.84 -12.40
CA ARG A 130 21.29 -10.23 -12.88
C ARG A 130 20.58 -11.19 -11.90
N LYS A 131 20.80 -11.04 -10.59
CA LYS A 131 20.04 -11.73 -9.53
C LYS A 131 19.03 -10.75 -8.97
N LYS A 132 17.95 -10.43 -9.68
CA LYS A 132 17.06 -9.31 -9.36
C LYS A 132 16.10 -9.54 -8.20
N TYR A 133 15.95 -10.78 -7.71
CA TYR A 133 14.99 -11.08 -6.66
C TYR A 133 15.62 -11.14 -5.26
N ALA A 134 14.83 -10.76 -4.27
CA ALA A 134 15.07 -11.01 -2.86
C ALA A 134 13.95 -11.91 -2.32
N ARG A 135 14.10 -12.39 -1.09
CA ARG A 135 12.97 -13.06 -0.42
C ARG A 135 11.91 -12.01 -0.15
N PHE A 136 10.66 -12.36 -0.44
CA PHE A 136 9.54 -11.59 0.10
C PHE A 136 9.54 -11.65 1.62
N ILE A 137 9.37 -10.48 2.23
CA ILE A 137 9.16 -10.34 3.66
C ILE A 137 7.67 -10.18 3.87
N ASN A 138 7.08 -11.15 4.58
CA ASN A 138 5.67 -11.18 4.91
C ASN A 138 5.52 -11.65 6.36
N THR A 139 5.17 -10.75 7.28
CA THR A 139 5.31 -10.99 8.73
C THR A 139 4.02 -11.39 9.43
N TYR A 140 2.85 -11.08 8.87
CA TYR A 140 1.54 -11.34 9.49
C TYR A 140 0.48 -11.76 8.46
N SER A 141 0.78 -12.81 7.69
CA SER A 141 -0.03 -13.26 6.55
C SER A 141 -0.73 -14.59 6.72
N ASP A 142 -0.92 -15.09 7.94
CA ASP A 142 -1.46 -16.44 8.21
C ASP A 142 -2.74 -16.76 7.44
N LYS A 143 -3.59 -15.75 7.16
CA LYS A 143 -4.82 -15.92 6.37
C LYS A 143 -4.70 -15.44 4.92
N THR A 144 -3.68 -14.67 4.56
CA THR A 144 -3.57 -14.02 3.25
C THR A 144 -2.48 -14.61 2.36
N ASP A 145 -1.57 -15.38 2.93
CA ASP A 145 -0.40 -15.96 2.27
C ASP A 145 -0.78 -16.77 1.01
N GLY A 146 -0.31 -16.31 -0.15
CA GLY A 146 -0.56 -16.90 -1.47
C GLY A 146 -1.87 -16.58 -2.14
N TYR A 147 -2.78 -15.94 -1.42
CA TYR A 147 -4.00 -15.50 -2.05
C TYR A 147 -3.77 -14.19 -2.79
N HIS A 148 -4.45 -14.07 -3.93
CA HIS A 148 -4.46 -12.86 -4.75
C HIS A 148 -5.89 -12.43 -5.08
N GLY A 149 -6.02 -11.21 -5.62
CA GLY A 149 -7.29 -10.70 -6.11
C GLY A 149 -8.41 -10.73 -5.05
N ARG A 150 -9.55 -11.31 -5.41
CA ARG A 150 -10.74 -11.39 -4.55
C ARG A 150 -10.62 -12.44 -3.43
N TYR A 151 -9.84 -13.49 -3.64
CA TYR A 151 -9.57 -14.50 -2.60
C TYR A 151 -8.73 -13.91 -1.47
N TRP A 152 -7.77 -13.05 -1.83
CA TRP A 152 -6.98 -12.29 -0.85
C TRP A 152 -7.85 -11.33 -0.05
N ASP A 153 -8.64 -10.48 -0.72
CA ASP A 153 -9.48 -9.48 -0.05
C ASP A 153 -10.46 -10.15 0.93
N ALA A 154 -11.11 -11.23 0.51
CA ALA A 154 -12.05 -11.98 1.35
C ALA A 154 -11.41 -12.49 2.65
N ARG A 155 -10.15 -12.95 2.60
CA ARG A 155 -9.43 -13.45 3.78
C ARG A 155 -8.76 -12.35 4.58
N TYR A 156 -8.24 -11.32 3.91
CA TYR A 156 -7.70 -10.13 4.58
C TYR A 156 -8.75 -9.53 5.51
N ARG A 157 -10.02 -9.45 5.07
CA ARG A 157 -11.16 -9.00 5.90
C ARG A 157 -11.38 -9.80 7.20
N GLN A 158 -10.81 -11.00 7.32
CA GLN A 158 -10.89 -11.83 8.52
C GLN A 158 -9.65 -11.70 9.44
N THR A 159 -8.70 -10.83 9.10
CA THR A 159 -7.46 -10.64 9.87
C THR A 159 -7.60 -9.53 10.92
N LYS A 160 -6.71 -9.53 11.92
CA LYS A 160 -6.58 -8.41 12.85
C LYS A 160 -6.12 -7.13 12.15
N MET A 161 -5.30 -7.25 11.10
CA MET A 161 -4.85 -6.11 10.31
C MET A 161 -5.98 -5.39 9.58
N PHE A 162 -7.00 -6.11 9.12
CA PHE A 162 -8.19 -5.47 8.57
C PHE A 162 -8.95 -4.65 9.63
N LYS A 163 -9.11 -5.20 10.84
CA LYS A 163 -9.73 -4.47 11.96
C LYS A 163 -8.94 -3.20 12.29
N LEU A 164 -7.62 -3.32 12.40
CA LEU A 164 -6.74 -2.17 12.65
C LEU A 164 -6.85 -1.12 11.54
N GLY A 165 -6.79 -1.53 10.28
CA GLY A 165 -6.93 -0.63 9.13
C GLY A 165 -8.29 0.07 9.10
N THR A 166 -9.36 -0.61 9.53
CA THR A 166 -10.70 -0.01 9.65
C THR A 166 -10.74 1.04 10.76
N VAL A 167 -10.10 0.79 11.91
CA VAL A 167 -9.98 1.78 13.00
C VAL A 167 -9.20 3.00 12.52
N VAL A 168 -8.06 2.79 11.86
CA VAL A 168 -7.26 3.89 11.29
C VAL A 168 -8.04 4.69 10.27
N LEU A 169 -8.81 4.03 9.40
CA LEU A 169 -9.70 4.69 8.44
C LEU A 169 -10.74 5.59 9.14
N ILE A 170 -11.37 5.12 10.22
CA ILE A 170 -12.32 5.91 11.00
C ILE A 170 -11.62 7.12 11.63
N VAL A 171 -10.44 6.93 12.23
CA VAL A 171 -9.66 8.03 12.82
C VAL A 171 -9.30 9.08 11.76
N VAL A 172 -8.87 8.66 10.56
CA VAL A 172 -8.58 9.58 9.45
C VAL A 172 -9.82 10.34 8.99
N LEU A 173 -10.98 9.68 8.92
CA LEU A 173 -12.25 10.36 8.63
C LEU A 173 -12.56 11.45 9.67
N LEU A 174 -12.32 11.17 10.96
CA LEU A 174 -12.48 12.16 12.02
C LEU A 174 -11.48 13.31 11.87
N ILE A 175 -10.22 13.03 11.55
CA ILE A 175 -9.20 14.06 11.27
C ILE A 175 -9.63 14.96 10.11
N ILE A 176 -10.05 14.39 8.97
CA ILE A 176 -10.48 15.18 7.82
C ILE A 176 -11.72 16.00 8.14
N THR A 177 -12.67 15.44 8.91
CA THR A 177 -13.87 16.15 9.37
C THR A 177 -13.49 17.34 10.25
N LEU A 178 -12.57 17.16 11.20
CA LEU A 178 -12.03 18.25 12.02
C LEU A 178 -11.43 19.37 11.16
N HIS A 179 -10.70 19.03 10.10
CA HIS A 179 -10.11 20.03 9.19
C HIS A 179 -11.19 20.80 8.42
N ILE A 180 -12.24 20.11 7.96
CA ILE A 180 -13.38 20.77 7.29
C ILE A 180 -14.10 21.72 8.25
N LEU A 181 -14.36 21.29 9.48
CA LEU A 181 -14.98 22.14 10.50
C LEU A 181 -14.11 23.37 10.77
N ASN A 182 -12.80 23.18 10.95
CA ASN A 182 -11.86 24.30 11.16
C ASN A 182 -11.84 25.28 9.97
N LEU A 183 -11.94 24.78 8.73
CA LEU A 183 -12.04 25.62 7.53
C LEU A 183 -13.40 26.32 7.38
N TYR A 184 -14.46 25.79 8.00
CA TYR A 184 -15.77 26.42 8.00
C TYR A 184 -15.84 27.56 9.03
N PHE A 185 -15.19 27.39 10.18
CA PHE A 185 -15.14 28.39 11.26
C PHE A 185 -14.05 29.47 11.07
N THR A 186 -13.11 29.29 10.15
CA THR A 186 -12.17 30.37 9.75
C THR A 186 -12.81 31.28 8.68
N VAL A 187 -12.89 32.57 8.98
CA VAL A 187 -13.71 33.60 8.29
C VAL A 187 -13.21 33.92 6.87
N GLU A 188 -11.95 33.58 6.53
CA GLU A 188 -11.40 33.84 5.19
C GLU A 188 -11.19 32.54 4.40
N PRO A 189 -11.97 32.27 3.34
CA PRO A 189 -11.66 31.21 2.40
C PRO A 189 -10.39 31.59 1.63
N SER A 190 -9.23 31.13 2.09
CA SER A 190 -7.98 31.32 1.35
C SER A 190 -7.93 30.39 0.13
N LEU A 191 -7.42 30.90 -0.99
CA LEU A 191 -7.15 30.12 -2.22
C LEU A 191 -6.25 28.89 -2.00
N ARG A 192 -5.52 28.85 -0.88
CA ARG A 192 -4.66 27.71 -0.48
C ARG A 192 -5.45 26.53 0.13
N ASN A 193 -6.71 26.74 0.51
CA ASN A 193 -7.55 25.75 1.19
C ASN A 193 -8.92 25.57 0.47
N PRO A 194 -8.97 25.06 -0.77
CA PRO A 194 -10.24 24.84 -1.44
C PRO A 194 -11.07 23.79 -0.68
N ARG A 195 -12.16 24.24 -0.06
CA ARG A 195 -13.08 23.41 0.75
C ARG A 195 -13.57 22.17 -0.01
N SER A 196 -13.80 22.29 -1.31
CA SER A 196 -14.26 21.20 -2.21
C SER A 196 -13.33 19.99 -2.26
N SER A 197 -12.01 20.21 -2.11
CA SER A 197 -11.02 19.14 -2.18
C SER A 197 -11.18 18.14 -1.01
N LEU A 198 -11.41 18.62 0.21
CA LEU A 198 -11.57 17.74 1.37
C LEU A 198 -12.89 16.95 1.38
N TYR A 199 -13.97 17.53 0.84
CA TYR A 199 -15.24 16.79 0.68
C TYR A 199 -15.08 15.58 -0.25
N SER A 200 -14.26 15.71 -1.31
CA SER A 200 -13.96 14.58 -2.21
C SER A 200 -13.23 13.45 -1.49
N LEU A 201 -12.40 13.77 -0.48
CA LEU A 201 -11.71 12.79 0.35
C LEU A 201 -12.65 12.06 1.31
N ILE A 202 -13.60 12.78 1.92
CA ILE A 202 -14.65 12.14 2.73
C ILE A 202 -15.43 11.16 1.86
N LEU A 203 -15.87 11.59 0.68
CA LEU A 203 -16.63 10.74 -0.23
C LEU A 203 -15.81 9.50 -0.63
N PHE A 204 -14.52 9.67 -0.98
CA PHE A 204 -13.60 8.56 -1.25
C PHE A 204 -13.61 7.55 -0.09
N PHE A 205 -13.31 7.99 1.14
CA PHE A 205 -13.21 7.09 2.27
C PHE A 205 -14.56 6.46 2.68
N ILE A 206 -15.68 7.17 2.57
CA ILE A 206 -17.02 6.61 2.84
C ILE A 206 -17.37 5.52 1.83
N ILE A 207 -17.12 5.74 0.54
CA ILE A 207 -17.37 4.75 -0.51
C ILE A 207 -16.57 3.47 -0.22
N PHE A 208 -15.28 3.61 0.08
CA PHE A 208 -14.43 2.45 0.37
C PHE A 208 -14.79 1.77 1.70
N LEU A 209 -15.18 2.52 2.73
CA LEU A 209 -15.69 1.95 3.98
C LEU A 209 -16.95 1.12 3.73
N TYR A 210 -17.91 1.66 2.96
CA TYR A 210 -19.13 0.94 2.60
C TYR A 210 -18.83 -0.39 1.88
N PHE A 211 -17.93 -0.38 0.90
CA PHE A 211 -17.50 -1.62 0.23
C PHE A 211 -16.69 -2.55 1.13
N GLY A 212 -15.91 -2.00 2.06
CA GLY A 212 -15.10 -2.74 3.01
C GLY A 212 -15.92 -3.49 4.07
N LEU A 213 -17.05 -2.91 4.50
CA LEU A 213 -17.96 -3.50 5.48
C LEU A 213 -18.88 -4.60 4.92
N ARG A 214 -19.03 -4.67 3.59
CA ARG A 214 -19.80 -5.75 2.95
C ARG A 214 -19.16 -7.11 3.26
N LYS A 215 -19.99 -8.11 3.59
CA LYS A 215 -19.52 -9.49 3.77
C LYS A 215 -18.94 -10.01 2.46
N PRO A 216 -17.74 -10.64 2.47
CA PRO A 216 -17.20 -11.27 1.28
C PRO A 216 -18.09 -12.43 0.85
N ARG A 217 -18.22 -12.65 -0.46
CA ARG A 217 -18.98 -13.81 -0.98
C ARG A 217 -18.30 -15.11 -0.55
N GLU A 218 -19.06 -16.09 -0.09
CA GLU A 218 -18.55 -17.36 0.45
C GLU A 218 -17.61 -18.10 -0.50
N LYS A 219 -17.86 -18.03 -1.81
CA LYS A 219 -16.98 -18.66 -2.81
C LYS A 219 -15.52 -18.20 -2.74
N TRP A 220 -15.26 -16.98 -2.28
CA TRP A 220 -13.90 -16.44 -2.15
C TRP A 220 -13.22 -16.82 -0.83
N LEU A 221 -13.98 -17.37 0.12
CA LEU A 221 -13.46 -17.93 1.37
C LEU A 221 -13.00 -19.38 1.22
N LYS A 222 -13.51 -20.08 0.19
CA LYS A 222 -13.03 -21.42 -0.21
C LYS A 222 -11.70 -21.33 -0.95
N GLU A 223 -10.99 -22.46 -1.04
CA GLU A 223 -9.76 -22.53 -1.84
C GLU A 223 -10.05 -22.20 -3.31
N PRO A 224 -9.16 -21.46 -3.99
CA PRO A 224 -9.30 -21.21 -5.42
C PRO A 224 -9.20 -22.54 -6.20
N PRO A 225 -10.01 -22.75 -7.25
CA PRO A 225 -9.95 -23.97 -8.07
C PRO A 225 -8.58 -24.23 -8.70
N GLU A 226 -7.82 -23.17 -8.94
CA GLU A 226 -6.47 -23.22 -9.54
C GLU A 226 -5.37 -23.52 -8.49
N GLY A 227 -5.72 -23.62 -7.21
CA GLY A 227 -4.78 -23.80 -6.10
C GLY A 227 -4.21 -22.48 -5.57
N ARG A 228 -3.88 -22.45 -4.26
CA ARG A 228 -3.40 -21.27 -3.52
C ARG A 228 -1.99 -20.81 -3.92
N TYR A 229 -1.15 -21.71 -4.42
CA TYR A 229 0.30 -21.53 -4.45
C TYR A 229 0.91 -21.45 -5.86
N SER A 230 0.11 -21.08 -6.88
CA SER A 230 0.63 -20.77 -8.22
C SER A 230 1.33 -19.41 -8.26
N ASP A 231 2.19 -19.14 -7.27
CA ASP A 231 2.72 -17.84 -6.91
C ASP A 231 4.27 -17.85 -6.95
N TYR A 232 4.93 -16.92 -6.25
CA TYR A 232 6.41 -16.83 -6.29
C TYR A 232 7.09 -18.05 -5.65
N ARG A 233 6.37 -18.84 -4.85
CA ARG A 233 6.94 -19.96 -4.10
C ARG A 233 7.34 -21.13 -4.96
N VAL A 234 6.60 -21.38 -6.03
CA VAL A 234 6.85 -22.42 -7.03
C VAL A 234 7.38 -21.86 -8.35
N ASN A 235 7.50 -20.53 -8.47
CA ASN A 235 7.99 -19.88 -9.68
C ASN A 235 9.51 -20.08 -9.87
N MET A 236 9.89 -20.97 -10.78
CA MET A 236 11.29 -21.28 -11.06
C MET A 236 12.13 -20.08 -11.54
N LYS A 237 11.53 -19.12 -12.26
CA LYS A 237 12.23 -17.89 -12.67
C LYS A 237 12.61 -17.03 -11.45
N TYR A 238 11.71 -16.92 -10.49
CA TYR A 238 11.99 -16.25 -9.22
C TYR A 238 13.05 -17.02 -8.41
N ILE A 239 12.85 -18.32 -8.19
CA ILE A 239 13.74 -19.18 -7.39
C ILE A 239 15.18 -19.14 -7.94
N ASN A 240 15.34 -19.23 -9.26
CA ASN A 240 16.65 -19.18 -9.92
C ASN A 240 17.28 -17.78 -9.90
N GLY A 241 16.47 -16.72 -9.80
CA GLY A 241 16.96 -15.35 -9.67
C GLY A 241 17.36 -14.95 -8.24
N LEU A 242 17.16 -15.81 -7.24
CA LEU A 242 17.62 -15.59 -5.86
C LEU A 242 19.14 -15.80 -5.70
N SER A 243 19.73 -15.21 -4.66
CA SER A 243 21.11 -15.56 -4.25
C SER A 243 21.18 -17.01 -3.76
N LYS A 244 22.36 -17.65 -3.82
CA LYS A 244 22.54 -19.06 -3.37
C LYS A 244 22.03 -19.28 -1.94
N LYS A 245 22.32 -18.34 -1.04
CA LYS A 245 21.85 -18.35 0.36
C LYS A 245 20.31 -18.27 0.44
N ASN A 246 19.71 -17.34 -0.29
CA ASN A 246 18.26 -17.15 -0.27
C ASN A 246 17.50 -18.28 -0.97
N ARG A 247 18.04 -18.82 -2.07
CA ARG A 247 17.49 -19.96 -2.79
C ARG A 247 17.41 -21.19 -1.89
N ARG A 248 18.51 -21.52 -1.19
CA ARG A 248 18.54 -22.63 -0.22
C ARG A 248 17.48 -22.46 0.87
N LYS A 249 17.37 -21.26 1.47
CA LYS A 249 16.34 -20.97 2.47
C LYS A 249 14.92 -21.07 1.92
N HIS A 250 14.70 -20.62 0.68
CA HIS A 250 13.41 -20.67 0.01
C HIS A 250 12.97 -22.11 -0.25
N ILE A 251 13.84 -22.93 -0.87
CA ILE A 251 13.57 -24.34 -1.14
C ILE A 251 13.28 -25.08 0.17
N LYS A 252 14.10 -24.87 1.22
CA LYS A 252 13.84 -25.49 2.53
C LYS A 252 12.48 -25.08 3.12
N LYS A 253 12.07 -23.81 2.98
CA LYS A 253 10.80 -23.32 3.52
C LYS A 253 9.59 -23.89 2.78
N TYR A 254 9.70 -24.11 1.47
CA TYR A 254 8.58 -24.47 0.60
C TYR A 254 8.78 -25.83 -0.08
N GLN A 255 9.55 -26.73 0.55
CA GLN A 255 9.90 -28.02 -0.01
C GLN A 255 8.66 -28.84 -0.39
N SER A 256 7.67 -28.90 0.51
CA SER A 256 6.40 -29.60 0.28
C SER A 256 5.52 -29.04 -0.85
N LEU A 257 5.83 -27.83 -1.35
CA LEU A 257 5.14 -27.25 -2.51
C LEU A 257 5.91 -27.47 -3.82
N LEU A 258 7.18 -27.88 -3.73
CA LEU A 258 8.08 -28.09 -4.87
C LEU A 258 8.22 -29.57 -5.23
N GLU A 259 7.85 -30.46 -4.31
CA GLU A 259 7.69 -31.92 -4.50
C GLU A 259 6.29 -32.24 -4.99
#